data_AF-A0A352TAS9-F1
#
_entry.id   AF-A0A352TAS9-F1
#
_cell.length_a   1.000
_cell.length_b   1.000
_cell.length_c   1.000
_cell.angle_alpha   90.00
_cell.angle_beta   90.00
_cell.angle_gamma   90.00
#
_symmetry.space_group_name_H-M   'P 1'
#
loop_
_entity.id
_entity.type
_entity.pdbx_description
1 polymer ?
#
loop_
_entity_poly.entity_id
_entity_poly.type
_entity_poly.pdbx_seq_one_letter_code
_entity_poly.pdbx_strand_id
1 'polypeptide(L)'
;YDRTERIAWGLDKAKSDDILRKEKRVYELSQVEPGFPKVMPYQIAFRLLTTLLQTYSGDIDKVIASLGDVKPEQEERLRNRCKCAWYWVTECAPEEFKFALRTDGSKADISDVATKAICRIRDEVVPVMESFATDKDLQQKMYDIATELGMESKALFTALYHALINKDQGPRLASFMRIIGKEQLAKILSVY
;
A
#
# COMPACT_ATOMS: atom_id res chain seq x y z
N TYR A 1 -4.92 16.63 -9.48
CA TYR A 1 -5.43 15.93 -10.68
C TYR A 1 -6.62 15.04 -10.32
N ASP A 2 -6.44 13.95 -9.57
CA ASP A 2 -7.51 12.96 -9.30
C ASP A 2 -8.82 13.58 -8.77
N ARG A 3 -8.72 14.51 -7.81
CA ARG A 3 -9.90 15.24 -7.30
C ARG A 3 -10.61 16.08 -8.38
N THR A 4 -9.85 16.79 -9.22
CA THR A 4 -10.38 17.55 -10.36
C THR A 4 -11.13 16.63 -11.32
N GLU A 5 -10.54 15.48 -11.64
CA GLU A 5 -11.16 14.45 -12.48
C GLU A 5 -12.47 13.92 -11.85
N ARG A 6 -12.49 13.62 -10.54
CA ARG A 6 -13.71 13.19 -9.84
C ARG A 6 -14.82 14.26 -9.86
N ILE A 7 -14.47 15.53 -9.69
CA ILE A 7 -15.43 16.64 -9.78
C ILE A 7 -15.96 16.77 -11.20
N ALA A 8 -15.08 16.70 -12.21
CA ALA A 8 -15.45 16.80 -13.62
C ALA A 8 -16.40 15.67 -14.06
N TRP A 9 -16.22 14.46 -13.52
CA TRP A 9 -17.10 13.30 -13.68
C TRP A 9 -18.31 13.28 -12.76
N GLY A 10 -18.49 14.29 -11.89
CA GLY A 10 -19.62 14.39 -10.98
C GLY A 10 -19.63 13.39 -9.81
N LEU A 11 -18.51 12.70 -9.57
CA LEU A 11 -18.36 11.74 -8.46
C LEU A 11 -18.14 12.45 -7.11
N ASP A 12 -17.43 13.58 -7.14
CA ASP A 12 -17.21 14.42 -5.96
C ASP A 12 -17.98 15.72 -6.09
N LYS A 13 -18.66 16.14 -5.01
CA LYS A 13 -19.41 17.39 -4.99
C LYS A 13 -18.47 18.60 -4.94
N ALA A 14 -18.60 19.49 -5.92
CA ALA A 14 -17.94 20.80 -5.86
C ALA A 14 -18.57 21.69 -4.78
N LYS A 15 -17.80 22.66 -4.27
CA LYS A 15 -18.30 23.62 -3.25
C LYS A 15 -19.29 24.65 -3.83
N SER A 16 -19.25 24.88 -5.13
CA SER A 16 -20.15 25.78 -5.86
C SER A 16 -20.19 25.43 -7.34
N ASP A 17 -21.18 25.94 -8.06
CA ASP A 17 -21.33 25.76 -9.51
C ASP A 17 -20.18 26.40 -10.30
N ASP A 18 -19.63 27.50 -9.81
CA ASP A 18 -18.46 28.15 -10.40
C ASP A 18 -17.23 27.25 -10.35
N ILE A 19 -17.01 26.58 -9.20
CA ILE A 19 -15.91 25.63 -9.04
C ILE A 19 -16.16 24.41 -9.95
N LEU A 20 -17.38 23.89 -10.02
CA LEU A 20 -17.70 22.78 -10.91
C LEU A 20 -17.38 23.12 -12.38
N ARG A 21 -17.86 24.26 -12.87
CA ARG A 21 -17.61 24.73 -14.24
C ARG A 21 -16.11 24.89 -14.51
N LYS A 22 -15.38 25.46 -13.56
CA LYS A 22 -13.92 25.62 -13.67
C LYS A 22 -13.19 24.29 -13.71
N GLU A 23 -13.41 23.40 -12.75
CA GLU A 23 -12.73 22.10 -12.67
C GLU A 23 -13.03 21.24 -13.92
N LYS A 24 -14.29 21.24 -14.38
CA LYS A 24 -14.68 20.57 -15.62
C LYS A 24 -13.93 21.11 -16.83
N ARG A 25 -13.88 22.43 -16.98
CA ARG A 25 -13.17 23.07 -18.11
C ARG A 25 -11.68 22.82 -18.07
N VAL A 26 -11.06 22.88 -16.89
CA VAL A 26 -9.63 22.56 -16.71
C VAL A 26 -9.35 21.11 -17.08
N TYR A 27 -10.21 20.19 -16.64
CA TYR A 27 -10.05 18.77 -16.97
C TYR A 27 -10.14 18.53 -18.48
N GLU A 28 -11.18 19.05 -19.15
CA GLU A 28 -11.36 18.97 -20.61
C GLU A 28 -10.14 19.49 -21.38
N LEU A 29 -9.64 20.67 -21.01
CA LEU A 29 -8.48 21.29 -21.66
C LEU A 29 -7.17 20.57 -21.40
N SER A 30 -7.11 19.72 -20.37
CA SER A 30 -5.93 18.91 -20.04
C SER A 30 -5.90 17.57 -20.76
N GLN A 31 -6.98 17.17 -21.44
CA GLN A 31 -7.01 15.93 -22.20
C GLN A 31 -6.31 16.12 -23.56
N VAL A 32 -5.54 15.10 -23.96
CA VAL A 32 -4.86 15.08 -25.27
C VAL A 32 -5.87 14.99 -26.40
N GLU A 33 -6.83 14.08 -26.25
CA GLU A 33 -7.97 13.97 -27.16
C GLU A 33 -9.08 14.93 -26.74
N PRO A 34 -9.79 15.56 -27.69
CA PRO A 34 -10.89 16.46 -27.37
C PRO A 34 -11.98 15.77 -26.54
N GLY A 35 -12.33 16.40 -25.40
CA GLY A 35 -13.43 15.96 -24.55
C GLY A 35 -13.00 15.08 -23.38
N PHE A 36 -13.88 14.17 -22.95
CA PHE A 36 -13.65 13.27 -21.83
C PHE A 36 -13.16 11.90 -22.32
N PRO A 37 -12.34 11.18 -21.53
CA PRO A 37 -12.12 9.75 -21.76
C PRO A 37 -13.44 8.99 -21.82
N LYS A 38 -13.48 7.87 -22.57
CA LYS A 38 -14.70 7.06 -22.75
C LYS A 38 -15.28 6.55 -21.43
N VAL A 39 -14.43 6.30 -20.44
CA VAL A 39 -14.80 5.88 -19.09
C VAL A 39 -14.00 6.66 -18.06
N MET A 40 -14.55 6.80 -16.86
CA MET A 40 -13.81 7.33 -15.72
C MET A 40 -12.58 6.45 -15.48
N PRO A 41 -11.36 7.02 -15.49
CA PRO A 41 -10.15 6.25 -15.20
C PRO A 41 -10.19 5.64 -13.80
N TYR A 42 -9.57 4.47 -13.64
CA TYR A 42 -9.39 3.89 -12.31
C TYR A 42 -8.50 4.79 -11.46
N GLN A 43 -8.96 5.14 -10.26
CA GLN A 43 -8.23 6.00 -9.35
C GLN A 43 -7.84 5.25 -8.09
N ILE A 44 -6.53 5.26 -7.85
CA ILE A 44 -5.91 4.76 -6.63
C ILE A 44 -5.02 5.84 -6.04
N ALA A 45 -4.99 5.95 -4.72
CA ALA A 45 -4.09 6.88 -4.05
C ALA A 45 -2.63 6.56 -4.43
N PHE A 46 -1.86 7.58 -4.84
CA PHE A 46 -0.49 7.37 -5.34
C PHE A 46 0.40 6.61 -4.33
N ARG A 47 0.27 6.92 -3.04
CA ARG A 47 0.99 6.21 -1.96
C ARG A 47 0.66 4.72 -1.87
N LEU A 48 -0.61 4.35 -2.09
CA LEU A 48 -1.01 2.94 -2.11
C LEU A 48 -0.46 2.25 -3.37
N LEU A 49 -0.55 2.91 -4.53
CA LEU A 49 0.00 2.39 -5.78
C LEU A 49 1.51 2.11 -5.69
N THR A 50 2.29 3.03 -5.14
CA THR A 50 3.75 2.83 -4.95
C THR A 50 4.04 1.75 -3.91
N THR A 51 3.17 1.57 -2.91
CA THR A 51 3.28 0.46 -1.93
C THR A 51 3.05 -0.88 -2.61
N LEU A 52 1.99 -1.01 -3.42
CA LEU A 52 1.70 -2.24 -4.18
C LEU A 52 2.83 -2.57 -5.15
N LEU A 53 3.30 -1.58 -5.92
CA LEU A 53 4.40 -1.77 -6.87
C LEU A 53 5.67 -2.27 -6.17
N GLN A 54 6.07 -1.68 -5.05
CA GLN A 54 7.24 -2.13 -4.30
C GLN A 54 7.05 -3.52 -3.69
N THR A 55 5.84 -3.83 -3.19
CA THR A 55 5.54 -5.16 -2.64
C THR A 55 5.61 -6.24 -3.72
N TYR A 56 5.09 -5.97 -4.91
CA TYR A 56 5.12 -6.87 -6.06
C TYR A 56 6.36 -6.69 -6.94
N SER A 57 7.41 -6.00 -6.46
CA SER A 57 8.67 -5.83 -7.19
C SER A 57 8.53 -5.27 -8.62
N GLY A 58 7.59 -4.34 -8.81
CA GLY A 58 7.29 -3.71 -10.10
C GLY A 58 6.37 -4.51 -11.02
N ASP A 59 5.87 -5.67 -10.59
CA ASP A 59 4.94 -6.50 -11.37
C ASP A 59 3.56 -5.83 -11.47
N ILE A 60 3.34 -5.15 -12.60
CA ILE A 60 2.10 -4.39 -12.87
C ILE A 60 0.89 -5.32 -12.97
N ASP A 61 1.05 -6.55 -13.46
CA ASP A 61 -0.05 -7.50 -13.61
C ASP A 61 -0.56 -7.94 -12.23
N LYS A 62 0.34 -8.25 -11.30
CA LYS A 62 -0.03 -8.56 -9.90
C LYS A 62 -0.66 -7.36 -9.21
N VAL A 63 -0.17 -6.14 -9.44
CA VAL A 63 -0.78 -4.92 -8.90
C VAL A 63 -2.22 -4.81 -9.37
N ILE A 64 -2.49 -4.93 -10.67
CA ILE A 64 -3.85 -4.80 -11.22
C ILE A 64 -4.75 -5.92 -10.72
N ALA A 65 -4.26 -7.17 -10.70
CA ALA A 65 -5.00 -8.31 -10.17
C ALA A 65 -5.37 -8.13 -8.69
N SER A 66 -4.48 -7.55 -7.88
CA SER A 66 -4.71 -7.32 -6.45
C SER A 66 -5.81 -6.29 -6.15
N LEU A 67 -6.14 -5.40 -7.10
CA LEU A 67 -7.18 -4.39 -6.92
C LEU A 67 -8.59 -4.99 -7.05
N GLY A 68 -8.76 -6.02 -7.90
CA GLY A 68 -9.97 -6.84 -7.99
C GLY A 68 -11.20 -6.18 -8.65
N ASP A 69 -11.24 -4.85 -8.77
CA ASP A 69 -12.37 -4.08 -9.29
C ASP A 69 -12.04 -3.21 -10.51
N VAL A 70 -10.89 -3.45 -11.15
CA VAL A 70 -10.45 -2.74 -12.36
C VAL A 70 -11.25 -3.22 -13.57
N LYS A 71 -11.89 -2.31 -14.29
CA LYS A 71 -12.60 -2.64 -15.54
C LYS A 71 -11.64 -2.70 -16.73
N PRO A 72 -11.90 -3.54 -17.75
CA PRO A 72 -11.04 -3.66 -18.94
C PRO A 72 -10.74 -2.30 -19.61
N GLU A 73 -11.73 -1.41 -19.70
CA GLU A 73 -11.59 -0.10 -20.33
C GLU A 73 -10.73 0.89 -19.51
N GLN A 74 -10.45 0.60 -18.25
CA GLN A 74 -9.61 1.41 -17.37
C GLN A 74 -8.16 0.93 -17.33
N GLU A 75 -7.92 -0.30 -17.77
CA GLU A 75 -6.65 -1.01 -17.55
C GLU A 75 -5.47 -0.33 -18.23
N GLU A 76 -5.61 0.07 -19.50
CA GLU A 76 -4.53 0.70 -20.27
C GLU A 76 -3.99 1.95 -19.55
N ARG A 77 -4.88 2.84 -19.12
CA ARG A 77 -4.50 4.07 -18.43
C ARG A 77 -3.93 3.78 -17.04
N LEU A 78 -4.45 2.78 -16.33
CA LEU A 78 -3.90 2.34 -15.06
C LEU A 78 -2.48 1.77 -15.22
N ARG A 79 -2.23 0.94 -16.24
CA ARG A 79 -0.89 0.42 -16.56
C ARG A 79 0.10 1.54 -16.80
N ASN A 80 -0.28 2.57 -17.55
CA ASN A 80 0.57 3.74 -17.75
C ASN A 80 0.86 4.49 -16.44
N ARG A 81 -0.16 4.64 -15.58
CA ARG A 81 0.03 5.20 -14.23
C ARG A 81 0.98 4.35 -13.38
N CYS A 82 0.90 3.02 -13.45
CA CYS A 82 1.81 2.10 -12.77
C CYS A 82 3.26 2.29 -13.26
N LYS A 83 3.48 2.39 -14.58
CA LYS A 83 4.80 2.65 -15.16
C LYS A 83 5.41 3.97 -14.64
N CYS A 84 4.63 5.05 -14.66
CA CYS A 84 5.08 6.34 -14.14
C CYS A 84 5.38 6.30 -12.63
N ALA A 85 4.50 5.65 -11.85
CA ALA A 85 4.71 5.51 -10.41
C ALA A 85 5.93 4.65 -10.09
N TRP A 86 6.17 3.59 -10.87
CA TRP A 86 7.34 2.74 -10.71
C TRP A 86 8.63 3.47 -11.05
N TYR A 87 8.65 4.20 -12.17
CA TYR A 87 9.77 5.07 -12.52
C TYR A 87 10.05 6.08 -11.42
N TRP A 88 8.99 6.70 -10.86
CA TRP A 88 9.17 7.60 -9.72
C TRP A 88 9.83 6.89 -8.54
N VAL A 89 9.37 5.69 -8.16
CA VAL A 89 9.98 4.91 -7.07
C VAL A 89 11.45 4.61 -7.33
N THR A 90 11.82 4.16 -8.53
CA THR A 90 13.20 3.71 -8.79
C THR A 90 14.15 4.88 -9.03
N GLU A 91 13.73 5.90 -9.77
CA GLU A 91 14.61 6.97 -10.26
C GLU A 91 14.49 8.31 -9.52
N CYS A 92 13.34 8.60 -8.90
CA CYS A 92 13.06 9.94 -8.39
C CYS A 92 12.80 10.00 -6.88
N ALA A 93 12.29 8.91 -6.30
CA ALA A 93 11.85 8.90 -4.91
C ALA A 93 13.04 9.04 -3.97
N PRO A 94 12.90 9.79 -2.87
CA PRO A 94 13.85 9.74 -1.77
C PRO A 94 13.98 8.33 -1.18
N GLU A 95 15.12 8.02 -0.59
CA GLU A 95 15.46 6.67 -0.11
C GLU A 95 14.51 6.17 0.99
N GLU A 96 13.92 7.08 1.77
CA GLU A 96 12.92 6.74 2.80
C GLU A 96 11.59 6.24 2.21
N PHE A 97 11.31 6.49 0.93
CA PHE A 97 10.14 5.97 0.23
C PHE A 97 10.40 4.65 -0.50
N LYS A 98 11.67 4.26 -0.62
CA LYS A 98 12.11 3.02 -1.27
C LYS A 98 12.20 1.89 -0.26
N PHE A 99 11.63 0.74 -0.58
CA PHE A 99 11.75 -0.49 0.17
C PHE A 99 11.60 -1.72 -0.74
N ALA A 100 12.11 -2.86 -0.27
CA ALA A 100 11.89 -4.16 -0.87
C ALA A 100 11.59 -5.17 0.24
N LEU A 101 10.74 -6.16 -0.05
CA LEU A 101 10.49 -7.23 0.91
C LEU A 101 11.76 -8.07 1.14
N ARG A 102 12.02 -8.44 2.40
CA ARG A 102 13.13 -9.31 2.81
C ARG A 102 12.83 -10.78 2.45
N THR A 103 12.97 -11.11 1.17
CA THR A 103 12.67 -12.44 0.63
C THR A 103 13.89 -13.37 0.52
N ASP A 104 15.06 -12.89 0.92
CA ASP A 104 16.35 -13.59 0.87
C ASP A 104 16.55 -14.62 1.99
N GLY A 105 15.61 -14.71 2.94
CA GLY A 105 15.70 -15.61 4.09
C GLY A 105 16.66 -15.12 5.18
N SER A 106 17.12 -13.87 5.11
CA SER A 106 17.91 -13.27 6.20
C SER A 106 17.03 -12.94 7.40
N LYS A 107 17.63 -12.91 8.59
CA LYS A 107 17.00 -12.44 9.83
C LYS A 107 17.50 -11.02 10.12
N ALA A 108 16.60 -10.12 10.49
CA ALA A 108 16.99 -8.78 10.96
C ALA A 108 17.67 -8.85 12.32
N ASP A 109 18.64 -7.97 12.53
CA ASP A 109 19.30 -7.76 13.82
C ASP A 109 18.40 -6.93 14.73
N ILE A 110 17.74 -7.59 15.67
CA ILE A 110 16.78 -7.00 16.61
C ILE A 110 16.91 -7.67 17.99
N SER A 111 16.41 -7.02 19.03
CA SER A 111 16.51 -7.56 20.40
C SER A 111 15.77 -8.89 20.59
N ASP A 112 16.14 -9.63 21.63
CA ASP A 112 15.48 -10.90 21.97
C ASP A 112 13.98 -10.73 22.26
N VAL A 113 13.60 -9.62 22.91
CA VAL A 113 12.19 -9.30 23.19
C VAL A 113 11.43 -9.05 21.88
N ALA A 114 12.04 -8.31 20.95
CA ALA A 114 11.45 -8.08 19.63
C ALA A 114 11.33 -9.38 18.83
N THR A 115 12.35 -10.24 18.87
CA THR A 115 12.32 -11.57 18.24
C THR A 115 11.15 -12.39 18.78
N LYS A 116 10.98 -12.47 20.10
CA LYS A 116 9.83 -13.16 20.73
C LYS A 116 8.49 -12.58 20.27
N ALA A 117 8.37 -11.26 20.18
CA ALA A 117 7.15 -10.62 19.71
C ALA A 117 6.84 -10.98 18.24
N ILE A 118 7.86 -11.02 17.38
CA ILE A 118 7.71 -11.44 15.98
C ILE A 118 7.31 -12.91 15.87
N CYS A 119 7.89 -13.81 16.68
CA CYS A 119 7.45 -15.22 16.72
C CYS A 119 5.97 -15.32 17.08
N ARG A 120 5.51 -14.57 18.09
CA ARG A 120 4.09 -14.54 18.46
C ARG A 120 3.20 -13.99 17.34
N ILE A 121 3.63 -12.95 16.62
CA ILE A 121 2.89 -12.45 15.47
C ILE A 121 2.80 -13.51 14.36
N ARG A 122 3.91 -14.20 14.07
CA ARG A 122 3.94 -15.30 13.10
C ARG A 122 2.98 -16.41 13.49
N ASP A 123 2.92 -16.79 14.77
CA ASP A 123 2.20 -17.97 15.23
C ASP A 123 0.73 -17.67 15.57
N GLU A 124 0.42 -16.49 16.10
CA GLU A 124 -0.91 -16.12 16.58
C GLU A 124 -1.68 -15.18 15.65
N VAL A 125 -0.99 -14.35 14.86
CA VAL A 125 -1.63 -13.27 14.09
C VAL A 125 -1.69 -13.60 12.60
N VAL A 126 -0.57 -13.96 11.98
CA VAL A 126 -0.50 -14.29 10.55
C VAL A 126 -1.51 -15.39 10.14
N PRO A 127 -1.74 -16.47 10.92
CA PRO A 127 -2.64 -17.53 10.51
C PRO A 127 -4.11 -17.10 10.42
N VAL A 128 -4.51 -16.11 11.22
CA VAL A 128 -5.88 -15.61 11.37
C VAL A 128 -6.05 -14.18 10.84
N MET A 129 -5.04 -13.60 10.18
CA MET A 129 -5.06 -12.19 9.81
C MET A 129 -6.22 -11.81 8.86
N GLU A 130 -6.68 -12.78 8.06
CA GLU A 130 -7.78 -12.61 7.11
C GLU A 130 -9.15 -12.64 7.79
N SER A 131 -9.27 -13.20 9.00
CA SER A 131 -10.53 -13.21 9.76
C SER A 131 -10.83 -11.88 10.44
N PHE A 132 -9.86 -10.99 10.56
CA PHE A 132 -10.11 -9.64 11.08
C PHE A 132 -10.86 -8.81 10.03
N ALA A 133 -11.99 -8.22 10.44
CA ALA A 133 -12.82 -7.39 9.57
C ALA A 133 -12.12 -6.10 9.13
N THR A 134 -11.26 -5.53 9.98
CA THR A 134 -10.60 -4.26 9.69
C THR A 134 -9.09 -4.30 9.94
N ASP A 135 -8.37 -3.34 9.37
CA ASP A 135 -6.94 -3.12 9.69
C ASP A 135 -6.73 -2.71 11.15
N LYS A 136 -7.73 -2.05 11.75
CA LYS A 136 -7.67 -1.61 13.14
C LYS A 136 -7.63 -2.81 14.09
N ASP A 137 -8.44 -3.83 13.83
CA ASP A 137 -8.49 -5.04 14.66
C ASP A 137 -7.17 -5.83 14.59
N LEU A 138 -6.62 -5.98 13.37
CA LEU A 138 -5.30 -6.57 13.15
C LEU A 138 -4.20 -5.78 13.88
N GLN A 139 -4.26 -4.46 13.80
CA GLN A 139 -3.30 -3.58 14.48
C GLN A 139 -3.42 -3.67 16.01
N GLN A 140 -4.64 -3.78 16.54
CA GLN A 140 -4.87 -3.96 17.97
C GLN A 140 -4.25 -5.25 18.49
N LYS A 141 -4.41 -6.38 17.77
CA LYS A 141 -3.81 -7.65 18.18
C LYS A 141 -2.28 -7.58 18.27
N MET A 142 -1.63 -6.82 17.39
CA MET A 142 -0.19 -6.56 17.50
C MET A 142 0.17 -5.70 18.72
N TYR A 143 -0.65 -4.69 19.05
CA TYR A 143 -0.47 -3.88 20.26
C TYR A 143 -0.61 -4.69 21.55
N ASP A 144 -1.56 -5.64 21.58
CA ASP A 144 -1.77 -6.52 22.73
C ASP A 144 -0.51 -7.37 22.99
N ILE A 145 0.07 -7.96 21.92
CA ILE A 145 1.33 -8.72 22.00
C ILE A 145 2.48 -7.86 22.55
N ALA A 146 2.62 -6.61 22.08
CA ALA A 146 3.64 -5.71 22.60
C ALA A 146 3.46 -5.46 24.10
N THR A 147 2.22 -5.19 24.51
CA THR A 147 1.86 -4.89 25.90
C THR A 147 2.13 -6.07 26.83
N GLU A 148 1.72 -7.28 26.42
CA GLU A 148 1.95 -8.53 27.17
C GLU A 148 3.44 -8.84 27.36
N LEU A 149 4.28 -8.42 26.43
CA LEU A 149 5.74 -8.59 26.51
C LEU A 149 6.46 -7.41 27.19
N GLY A 150 5.71 -6.41 27.68
CA GLY A 150 6.30 -5.19 28.26
C GLY A 150 7.10 -4.37 27.25
N MET A 151 6.81 -4.52 25.95
CA MET A 151 7.48 -3.86 24.85
C MET A 151 6.72 -2.61 24.43
N GLU A 152 7.43 -1.52 24.18
CA GLU A 152 6.81 -0.34 23.56
C GLU A 152 6.29 -0.69 22.16
N SER A 153 5.08 -0.27 21.86
CA SER A 153 4.48 -0.55 20.57
C SER A 153 5.31 0.02 19.41
N LYS A 154 5.90 1.20 19.57
CA LYS A 154 6.78 1.76 18.54
C LYS A 154 7.96 0.84 18.22
N ALA A 155 8.57 0.26 19.26
CA ALA A 155 9.69 -0.68 19.09
C ALA A 155 9.26 -1.96 18.36
N LEU A 156 8.05 -2.49 18.63
CA LEU A 156 7.51 -3.64 17.91
C LEU A 156 7.33 -3.33 16.42
N PHE A 157 6.75 -2.18 16.09
CA PHE A 157 6.47 -1.81 14.70
C PHE A 157 7.77 -1.59 13.92
N THR A 158 8.75 -0.93 14.52
CA THR A 158 10.10 -0.78 13.93
C THR A 158 10.75 -2.16 13.72
N ALA A 159 10.68 -3.08 14.69
CA ALA A 159 11.20 -4.43 14.52
C ALA A 159 10.52 -5.18 13.37
N LEU A 160 9.20 -5.04 13.19
CA LEU A 160 8.47 -5.61 12.07
C LEU A 160 8.88 -4.99 10.74
N TYR A 161 9.12 -3.67 10.65
CA TYR A 161 9.66 -3.08 9.43
C TYR A 161 11.08 -3.57 9.13
N HIS A 162 11.95 -3.76 10.13
CA HIS A 162 13.26 -4.36 9.88
C HIS A 162 13.16 -5.80 9.37
N ALA A 163 12.26 -6.59 9.96
CA ALA A 163 12.02 -7.98 9.55
C ALA A 163 11.44 -8.07 8.14
N LEU A 164 10.49 -7.20 7.79
CA LEU A 164 9.78 -7.27 6.52
C LEU A 164 10.51 -6.56 5.38
N ILE A 165 11.15 -5.41 5.65
CA ILE A 165 11.66 -4.50 4.60
C ILE A 165 13.01 -3.84 4.90
N ASN A 166 13.66 -4.19 6.03
CA ASN A 166 14.93 -3.61 6.45
C ASN A 166 14.94 -2.07 6.54
N LYS A 167 13.86 -1.47 7.06
CA LYS A 167 13.71 -0.02 7.26
C LYS A 167 13.18 0.27 8.65
N ASP A 168 13.42 1.48 9.16
CA ASP A 168 12.91 1.92 10.48
C ASP A 168 11.40 2.17 10.47
N GLN A 169 10.85 2.46 9.29
CA GLN A 169 9.46 2.82 9.06
C GLN A 169 9.01 2.40 7.65
N GLY A 170 7.70 2.35 7.44
CA GLY A 170 7.12 1.94 6.17
C GLY A 170 5.63 2.30 6.04
N PRO A 171 4.92 1.68 5.07
CA PRO A 171 3.47 1.82 4.95
C PRO A 171 2.76 1.34 6.20
N ARG A 172 1.53 1.81 6.45
CA ARG A 172 0.78 1.45 7.66
C ARG A 172 0.72 -0.08 7.83
N LEU A 173 1.31 -0.57 8.92
CA LEU A 173 1.72 -1.97 9.06
C LEU A 173 0.60 -3.00 8.84
N ALA A 174 -0.59 -2.80 9.43
CA ALA A 174 -1.70 -3.73 9.25
C ALA A 174 -2.14 -3.85 7.78
N SER A 175 -2.35 -2.73 7.10
CA SER A 175 -2.65 -2.72 5.66
C SER A 175 -1.51 -3.32 4.84
N PHE A 176 -0.26 -3.05 5.24
CA PHE A 176 0.92 -3.56 4.53
C PHE A 176 1.03 -5.08 4.64
N MET A 177 0.81 -5.63 5.84
CA MET A 177 0.74 -7.08 6.05
C MET A 177 -0.32 -7.73 5.15
N ARG A 178 -1.52 -7.13 5.03
CA ARG A 178 -2.56 -7.64 4.11
C ARG A 178 -2.11 -7.62 2.65
N ILE A 179 -1.42 -6.56 2.22
CA ILE A 179 -0.88 -6.47 0.86
C ILE A 179 0.19 -7.54 0.60
N ILE A 180 1.06 -7.81 1.57
CA ILE A 180 2.07 -8.89 1.49
C ILE A 180 1.38 -10.26 1.41
N GLY A 181 0.32 -10.45 2.21
CA GLY A 181 -0.44 -11.69 2.27
C GLY A 181 0.14 -12.72 3.24
N LYS A 182 -0.74 -13.60 3.73
CA LYS A 182 -0.44 -14.60 4.77
C LYS A 182 0.74 -15.50 4.40
N GLU A 183 0.74 -16.06 3.18
CA GLU A 183 1.77 -17.01 2.74
C GLU A 183 3.16 -16.38 2.72
N GLN A 184 3.26 -15.18 2.15
CA GLN A 184 4.52 -14.48 2.04
C GLN A 184 5.01 -13.98 3.41
N LEU A 185 4.12 -13.51 4.28
CA LEU A 185 4.46 -13.18 5.67
C LEU A 185 5.00 -14.40 6.42
N ALA A 186 4.32 -15.54 6.34
CA ALA A 186 4.77 -16.77 7.00
C ALA A 186 6.16 -17.20 6.49
N LYS A 187 6.42 -17.06 5.19
CA LYS A 187 7.74 -17.33 4.60
C LYS A 187 8.82 -16.39 5.15
N ILE A 188 8.59 -15.07 5.13
CA ILE A 188 9.57 -14.08 5.62
C ILE A 188 9.84 -14.28 7.11
N LEU A 189 8.80 -14.52 7.91
CA LEU A 189 8.91 -14.64 9.36
C LEU A 189 9.37 -16.04 9.84
N SER A 190 9.51 -17.02 8.94
CA SER A 190 9.89 -18.39 9.30
C SER A 190 11.27 -18.50 9.98
N VAL A 191 12.15 -17.52 9.77
CA VAL A 191 13.51 -17.47 10.33
C VAL A 191 13.59 -16.89 11.75
N TYR A 192 12.46 -16.45 12.31
CA TYR A 192 12.39 -15.86 13.65
C TYR A 192 12.09 -16.89 14.72
#